data_AF-A0A9D6RA71-F1
#
_entry.id   AF-A0A9D6RA71-F1
#
_cell.length_a   1.000
_cell.length_b   1.000
_cell.length_c   1.000
_cell.angle_alpha   90.00
_cell.angle_beta   90.00
_cell.angle_gamma   90.00
#
_symmetry.space_group_name_H-M   'P 1'
#
loop_
_entity.id
_entity.type
_entity.pdbx_description
1 polymer ?
#
loop_
_entity_poly.entity_id
_entity_poly.type
_entity_poly.pdbx_seq_one_letter_code
_entity_poly.pdbx_strand_id
1 'polypeptide(L)'
;TKTTTPATATTGLTELVQNRLKAILDTVRSRGTLSSSDIDFVSAAPLPLYRMVNALSTLTPEVADSYLAQWAEPLALLMAQSWVDSAARQARQALSVAKVESAVEEKLDQQIREVQEEIRNRVGRTQFVMGSIQVEIEMLERVERAMMRNLSAHGLEAAYQFSRQPGP
;
A
#
# COMPACT_ATOMS: atom_id res chain seq x y z
N THR A 1 11.62 26.33 -24.28
CA THR A 1 11.80 24.87 -24.13
C THR A 1 10.68 24.34 -23.26
N LYS A 2 9.81 23.49 -23.81
CA LYS A 2 8.68 22.87 -23.08
C LYS A 2 9.24 21.87 -22.08
N THR A 3 9.14 22.15 -20.79
CA THR A 3 9.37 21.17 -19.72
C THR A 3 8.13 20.28 -19.63
N THR A 4 8.23 19.08 -20.21
CA THR A 4 7.26 18.01 -20.05
C THR A 4 7.40 17.43 -18.65
N THR A 5 6.49 17.79 -17.75
CA THR A 5 6.35 17.24 -16.38
C THR A 5 6.08 15.72 -16.45
N PRO A 6 6.66 14.89 -15.55
CA PRO A 6 6.75 13.44 -15.74
C PRO A 6 5.46 12.73 -15.32
N ALA A 7 4.55 12.52 -16.28
CA ALA A 7 3.45 11.57 -16.10
C ALA A 7 3.94 10.10 -15.93
N THR A 8 5.20 9.82 -16.31
CA THR A 8 5.80 8.49 -16.33
C THR A 8 6.29 7.99 -14.96
N ALA A 9 6.53 8.88 -13.99
CA ALA A 9 7.16 8.49 -12.72
C ALA A 9 6.24 7.67 -11.80
N THR A 10 4.92 7.88 -11.85
CA THR A 10 3.98 7.15 -11.00
C THR A 10 3.64 5.76 -11.54
N THR A 11 3.70 5.54 -12.85
CA THR A 11 3.41 4.21 -13.45
C THR A 11 4.36 3.15 -12.91
N GLY A 12 5.66 3.45 -12.85
CA GLY A 12 6.66 2.51 -12.32
C GLY A 12 6.48 2.21 -10.83
N LEU A 13 6.09 3.20 -10.02
CA LEU A 13 5.84 2.96 -8.59
C LEU A 13 4.56 2.15 -8.36
N THR A 14 3.50 2.44 -9.11
CA THR A 14 2.25 1.68 -9.08
C THR A 14 2.49 0.21 -9.43
N GLU A 15 3.21 -0.07 -10.51
CA GLU A 15 3.56 -1.44 -10.91
C GLU A 15 4.40 -2.15 -9.84
N LEU A 16 5.39 -1.46 -9.24
CA LEU A 16 6.20 -2.02 -8.16
C LEU A 16 5.35 -2.39 -6.94
N VAL A 17 4.43 -1.51 -6.53
CA VAL A 17 3.52 -1.77 -5.40
C VAL A 17 2.59 -2.93 -5.70
N GLN A 18 2.01 -2.97 -6.90
CA GLN A 18 1.13 -4.06 -7.32
C GLN A 18 1.86 -5.41 -7.33
N ASN A 19 3.03 -5.47 -7.98
CA ASN A 19 3.83 -6.69 -8.08
C ASN A 19 4.28 -7.18 -6.70
N ARG A 20 4.67 -6.25 -5.82
CA ARG A 20 5.09 -6.60 -4.46
C ARG A 20 3.93 -7.12 -3.61
N LEU A 21 2.77 -6.47 -3.67
CA LEU A 21 1.57 -6.95 -2.97
C LEU A 21 1.12 -8.32 -3.48
N LYS A 22 1.21 -8.55 -4.80
CA LYS A 22 0.92 -9.86 -5.40
C LYS A 22 1.86 -10.95 -4.87
N ALA A 23 3.18 -10.69 -4.85
CA ALA A 23 4.16 -11.63 -4.32
C ALA A 23 3.93 -11.96 -2.83
N ILE A 24 3.58 -10.95 -2.03
CA ILE A 24 3.23 -11.12 -0.61
C ILE A 24 1.95 -11.97 -0.47
N LEU A 25 0.92 -11.68 -1.27
CA LEU A 25 -0.33 -12.43 -1.29
C LEU A 25 -0.11 -13.91 -1.65
N ASP A 26 0.69 -14.18 -2.68
CA ASP A 26 1.03 -15.54 -3.11
C ASP A 26 1.83 -16.29 -2.02
N THR A 27 2.72 -15.58 -1.32
CA THR A 27 3.45 -16.14 -0.17
C THR A 27 2.50 -16.50 0.98
N VAL A 28 1.54 -15.62 1.30
CA VAL A 28 0.54 -15.88 2.35
C VAL A 28 -0.37 -17.06 1.98
N ARG A 29 -0.85 -17.13 0.73
CA ARG A 29 -1.68 -18.24 0.23
C ARG A 29 -0.96 -19.58 0.28
N SER A 30 0.32 -19.60 -0.06
CA SER A 30 1.17 -20.80 0.03
C SER A 30 1.65 -21.12 1.46
N ARG A 31 1.25 -20.32 2.47
CA ARG A 31 1.74 -20.41 3.86
C ARG A 31 3.26 -20.29 3.98
N GLY A 32 3.88 -19.61 3.03
CA GLY A 32 5.29 -19.28 3.06
C GLY A 32 5.61 -18.27 4.16
N THR A 33 6.89 -18.19 4.51
CA THR A 33 7.40 -17.17 5.43
C THR A 33 7.69 -15.89 4.65
N LEU A 34 7.09 -14.77 5.09
CA LEU A 34 7.40 -13.45 4.52
C LEU A 34 8.83 -13.04 4.86
N SER A 35 9.50 -12.38 3.91
CA SER A 35 10.81 -11.78 4.16
C SER A 35 10.69 -10.59 5.13
N SER A 36 11.79 -10.24 5.81
CA SER A 36 11.84 -9.04 6.66
C SER A 36 11.45 -7.78 5.88
N SER A 37 11.90 -7.68 4.62
CA SER A 37 11.57 -6.54 3.77
C SER A 37 10.07 -6.45 3.46
N ASP A 38 9.39 -7.59 3.34
CA ASP A 38 7.94 -7.61 3.08
C ASP A 38 7.13 -7.28 4.33
N ILE A 39 7.60 -7.73 5.49
CA ILE A 39 7.05 -7.33 6.80
C ILE A 39 7.17 -5.81 6.98
N ASP A 40 8.35 -5.24 6.70
CA ASP A 40 8.58 -3.81 6.76
C ASP A 40 7.68 -3.06 5.77
N PHE A 41 7.51 -3.58 4.56
CA PHE A 41 6.64 -2.99 3.54
C PHE A 41 5.17 -2.92 4.00
N VAL A 42 4.61 -4.01 4.53
CA VAL A 42 3.19 -4.03 4.96
C VAL A 42 2.95 -3.26 6.27
N SER A 43 4.00 -3.06 7.08
CA SER A 43 3.92 -2.34 8.36
C SER A 43 4.20 -0.84 8.24
N ALA A 44 5.01 -0.41 7.26
CA ALA A 44 5.33 0.99 7.02
C ALA A 44 4.22 1.75 6.27
N ALA A 45 3.23 1.04 5.74
CA ALA A 45 2.14 1.65 5.00
C ALA A 45 1.16 2.38 5.94
N PRO A 46 0.60 3.52 5.54
CA PRO A 46 -0.37 4.28 6.34
C PRO A 46 -1.76 3.62 6.43
N LEU A 47 -1.90 2.43 5.83
CA LEU A 47 -3.05 1.54 5.93
C LEU A 47 -2.58 0.17 6.41
N PRO A 48 -3.41 -0.61 7.11
CA PRO A 48 -3.04 -1.94 7.56
C PRO A 48 -2.99 -2.91 6.35
N LEU A 49 -1.93 -2.84 5.54
CA LEU A 49 -1.76 -3.68 4.34
C LEU A 49 -1.77 -5.17 4.69
N TYR A 50 -1.35 -5.53 5.90
CA TYR A 50 -1.47 -6.91 6.38
C TYR A 50 -2.94 -7.38 6.45
N ARG A 51 -3.89 -6.52 6.85
CA ARG A 51 -5.34 -6.86 6.87
C ARG A 51 -5.86 -7.02 5.45
N MET A 52 -5.44 -6.13 4.56
CA MET A 52 -5.77 -6.19 3.14
C MET A 52 -5.30 -7.52 2.52
N VAL A 53 -4.02 -7.87 2.69
CA VAL A 53 -3.45 -9.13 2.19
C VAL A 53 -4.19 -10.33 2.77
N ASN A 54 -4.49 -10.31 4.08
CA ASN A 54 -5.22 -11.39 4.73
C ASN A 54 -6.63 -11.55 4.14
N ALA A 55 -7.40 -10.47 4.00
CA ALA A 55 -8.72 -10.48 3.38
C ALA A 55 -8.68 -11.01 1.94
N LEU A 56 -7.73 -10.52 1.13
CA LEU A 56 -7.58 -10.96 -0.27
C LEU A 56 -7.13 -12.42 -0.40
N SER A 57 -6.40 -12.96 0.59
CA SER A 57 -5.92 -14.35 0.56
C SER A 57 -7.05 -15.38 0.51
N THR A 58 -8.25 -14.97 0.93
CA THR A 58 -9.46 -15.80 0.98
C THR A 58 -10.28 -15.76 -0.30
N LEU A 59 -9.96 -14.85 -1.24
CA LEU A 59 -10.65 -14.72 -2.51
C LEU A 59 -9.98 -15.59 -3.59
N THR A 60 -10.67 -15.80 -4.72
CA THR A 60 -10.02 -16.42 -5.88
C THR A 60 -8.87 -15.54 -6.39
N PRO A 61 -7.88 -16.12 -7.08
CA PRO A 61 -6.76 -15.35 -7.63
C PRO A 61 -7.21 -14.16 -8.50
N GLU A 62 -8.21 -14.35 -9.36
CA GLU A 62 -8.69 -13.34 -10.31
C GLU A 62 -9.35 -12.15 -9.61
N VAL A 63 -10.15 -12.43 -8.57
CA VAL A 63 -10.83 -11.39 -7.78
C VAL A 63 -9.80 -10.61 -6.97
N ALA A 64 -8.85 -11.30 -6.33
CA ALA A 64 -7.80 -10.64 -5.57
C ALA A 64 -6.90 -9.77 -6.46
N ASP A 65 -6.52 -10.24 -7.65
CA ASP A 65 -5.73 -9.47 -8.61
C ASP A 65 -6.46 -8.20 -9.07
N SER A 66 -7.78 -8.27 -9.24
CA SER A 66 -8.60 -7.10 -9.58
C SER A 66 -8.58 -6.04 -8.47
N TYR A 67 -8.72 -6.45 -7.21
CA TYR A 67 -8.59 -5.55 -6.06
C TYR A 67 -7.18 -4.96 -5.96
N LEU A 68 -6.13 -5.76 -6.16
CA LEU A 68 -4.75 -5.27 -6.17
C LEU A 68 -4.53 -4.23 -7.27
N ALA A 69 -5.05 -4.45 -8.48
CA ALA A 69 -4.96 -3.49 -9.57
C ALA A 69 -5.70 -2.17 -9.24
N GLN A 70 -6.89 -2.26 -8.66
CA GLN A 70 -7.69 -1.10 -8.26
C GLN A 70 -7.00 -0.28 -7.16
N TRP A 71 -6.37 -0.95 -6.19
CA TRP A 71 -5.80 -0.29 -5.02
C TRP A 71 -4.33 0.12 -5.21
N ALA A 72 -3.63 -0.39 -6.23
CA ALA A 72 -2.19 -0.18 -6.42
C ALA A 72 -1.80 1.30 -6.55
N GLU A 73 -2.47 2.10 -7.39
CA GLU A 73 -2.11 3.51 -7.60
C GLU A 73 -2.36 4.37 -6.33
N PRO A 74 -3.53 4.29 -5.68
CA PRO A 74 -3.75 5.00 -4.42
C PRO A 74 -2.74 4.62 -3.33
N LEU A 75 -2.37 3.34 -3.24
CA LEU A 75 -1.35 2.86 -2.30
C LEU A 75 0.05 3.37 -2.65
N ALA A 76 0.42 3.38 -3.94
CA ALA A 76 1.69 3.91 -4.40
C ALA A 76 1.85 5.40 -4.06
N LEU A 77 0.80 6.20 -4.24
CA LEU A 77 0.80 7.61 -3.87
C LEU A 77 1.02 7.83 -2.37
N LEU A 78 0.40 7.00 -1.52
CA LEU A 78 0.58 7.05 -0.07
C LEU A 78 2.00 6.67 0.36
N MET A 79 2.56 5.62 -0.24
CA MET A 79 3.92 5.20 0.04
C MET A 79 4.92 6.28 -0.38
N ALA A 80 4.70 6.91 -1.54
CA ALA A 80 5.49 8.05 -1.98
C ALA A 80 5.40 9.22 -1.00
N GLN A 81 4.19 9.54 -0.50
CA GLN A 81 4.03 10.59 0.51
C GLN A 81 4.79 10.26 1.80
N SER A 82 4.64 9.05 2.33
CA SER A 82 5.34 8.62 3.56
C SER A 82 6.86 8.70 3.41
N TRP A 83 7.38 8.28 2.25
CA TRP A 83 8.79 8.38 1.92
C TRP A 83 9.26 9.84 1.84
N VAL A 84 8.54 10.70 1.10
CA VAL A 84 8.88 12.12 0.98
C VAL A 84 8.83 12.83 2.33
N ASP A 85 7.84 12.55 3.17
CA ASP A 85 7.75 13.14 4.50
C ASP A 85 8.93 12.71 5.39
N SER A 86 9.36 11.46 5.26
CA SER A 86 10.53 10.93 5.98
C SER A 86 11.84 11.55 5.48
N ALA A 87 12.01 11.64 4.15
CA ALA A 87 13.17 12.27 3.53
C ALA A 87 13.25 13.75 3.88
N ALA A 88 12.12 14.47 3.87
CA ALA A 88 12.01 15.87 4.27
C ALA A 88 12.43 16.09 5.73
N ARG A 89 11.99 15.23 6.66
CA ARG A 89 12.43 15.28 8.06
C ARG A 89 13.94 15.11 8.20
N GLN A 90 14.50 14.12 7.52
CA GLN A 90 15.95 13.86 7.54
C GLN A 90 16.73 15.03 6.92
N ALA A 91 16.26 15.58 5.81
CA ALA A 91 16.88 16.72 5.14
C ALA A 91 16.89 17.96 6.04
N ARG A 92 15.77 18.29 6.70
CA ARG A 92 15.71 19.41 7.67
C ARG A 92 16.63 19.19 8.85
N GLN A 93 16.73 17.96 9.36
CA GLN A 93 17.66 17.62 10.43
C GLN A 93 19.13 17.75 9.98
N ALA A 94 19.45 17.40 8.74
CA ALA A 94 20.77 17.59 8.20
C ALA A 94 21.10 19.08 8.02
N LEU A 95 20.15 19.88 7.51
CA LEU A 95 20.30 21.32 7.35
C LEU A 95 20.56 22.04 8.68
N SER A 96 19.81 21.69 9.73
CA SER A 96 19.97 22.32 11.05
C SER A 96 21.34 22.03 11.68
N VAL A 97 21.99 20.93 11.31
CA VAL A 97 23.33 20.56 11.80
C VAL A 97 24.44 21.09 10.89
N ALA A 98 24.19 21.28 9.59
CA ALA A 98 25.19 21.60 8.59
C ALA A 98 25.74 23.04 8.66
N LYS A 99 25.15 23.92 9.48
CA LYS A 99 25.57 25.34 9.64
C LYS A 99 25.73 26.07 8.28
N VAL A 100 24.83 25.78 7.34
CA VAL A 100 24.77 26.43 6.03
C VAL A 100 24.34 27.88 6.16
N GLU A 101 24.64 28.70 5.14
CA GLU A 101 24.14 30.07 5.07
C GLU A 101 22.59 30.09 5.06
N SER A 102 21.99 31.02 5.81
CA SER A 102 20.53 31.12 6.00
C SER A 102 19.74 31.15 4.67
N ALA A 103 20.26 31.85 3.66
CA ALA A 103 19.60 31.93 2.34
C ALA A 103 19.58 30.59 1.59
N VAL A 104 20.60 29.74 1.81
CA VAL A 104 20.68 28.40 1.21
C VAL A 104 19.74 27.45 1.95
N GLU A 105 19.70 27.55 3.28
CA GLU A 105 18.77 26.78 4.12
C GLU A 105 17.30 27.07 3.77
N GLU A 106 16.93 28.35 3.68
CA GLU A 106 15.57 28.77 3.29
C GLU A 106 15.16 28.25 1.91
N LYS A 107 16.08 28.33 0.93
CA LYS A 107 15.83 27.84 -0.43
C LYS A 107 15.62 26.32 -0.45
N LEU A 108 16.43 25.56 0.28
CA LEU A 108 16.31 24.10 0.35
C LEU A 108 15.03 23.68 1.09
N ASP A 109 14.69 24.35 2.19
CA ASP A 109 13.45 24.08 2.91
C ASP A 109 12.19 24.45 2.09
N GLN A 110 12.27 25.50 1.27
CA GLN A 110 11.22 25.83 0.30
C GLN A 110 11.05 24.73 -0.75
N GLN A 111 12.13 24.23 -1.35
CA GLN A 111 12.05 23.12 -2.31
C GLN A 111 11.45 21.85 -1.70
N ILE A 112 11.83 21.54 -0.45
CA ILE A 112 11.24 20.41 0.29
C ILE A 112 9.73 20.62 0.48
N ARG A 113 9.30 21.83 0.86
CA ARG A 113 7.88 22.16 1.02
C ARG A 113 7.09 22.01 -0.27
N GLU A 114 7.63 22.51 -1.39
CA GLU A 114 6.97 22.44 -2.71
C GLU A 114 6.71 20.99 -3.13
N VAL A 115 7.71 20.10 -2.98
CA VAL A 115 7.54 18.67 -3.28
C VAL A 115 6.52 18.01 -2.35
N GLN A 116 6.54 18.33 -1.05
CA GLN A 116 5.56 17.82 -0.08
C GLN A 116 4.13 18.29 -0.40
N GLU A 117 3.96 19.52 -0.88
CA GLU A 117 2.64 20.04 -1.28
C GLU A 117 2.15 19.42 -2.58
N GLU A 118 3.01 19.24 -3.57
CA GLU A 118 2.64 18.58 -4.83
C GLU A 118 2.09 17.17 -4.57
N ILE A 119 2.80 16.37 -3.76
CA ILE A 119 2.38 15.01 -3.41
C ILE A 119 1.10 15.04 -2.58
N ARG A 120 0.99 15.90 -1.57
CA ARG A 120 -0.24 16.03 -0.77
C ARG A 120 -1.45 16.41 -1.63
N ASN A 121 -1.29 17.25 -2.64
CA ASN A 121 -2.38 17.59 -3.57
C ASN A 121 -2.78 16.41 -4.45
N ARG A 122 -1.85 15.53 -4.82
CA ARG A 122 -2.15 14.27 -5.53
C ARG A 122 -2.88 13.28 -4.62
N VAL A 123 -2.47 13.17 -3.35
CA VAL A 123 -3.13 12.31 -2.35
C VAL A 123 -4.51 12.86 -1.96
N GLY A 124 -4.67 14.17 -1.80
CA GLY A 124 -5.95 14.82 -1.49
C GLY A 124 -7.04 14.46 -2.51
N ARG A 125 -6.67 14.39 -3.79
CA ARG A 125 -7.57 13.94 -4.86
C ARG A 125 -7.98 12.46 -4.78
N THR A 126 -7.28 11.66 -3.99
CA THR A 126 -7.51 10.21 -3.80
C THR A 126 -7.96 9.85 -2.38
N GLN A 127 -8.18 10.82 -1.48
CA GLN A 127 -8.61 10.55 -0.09
C GLN A 127 -9.95 9.84 0.02
N PHE A 128 -10.90 10.11 -0.88
CA PHE A 128 -12.17 9.36 -0.94
C PHE A 128 -11.91 7.86 -1.15
N VAL A 129 -10.95 7.52 -2.02
CA VAL A 129 -10.57 6.14 -2.32
C VAL A 129 -10.02 5.44 -1.07
N MET A 130 -9.34 6.18 -0.17
CA MET A 130 -8.80 5.61 1.07
C MET A 130 -9.88 5.15 2.04
N GLY A 131 -10.89 5.99 2.25
CA GLY A 131 -12.06 5.62 3.07
C GLY A 131 -12.76 4.40 2.49
N SER A 132 -12.90 4.34 1.17
CA SER A 132 -13.48 3.19 0.46
C SER A 132 -12.65 1.92 0.65
N ILE A 133 -11.32 1.96 0.51
CA ILE A 133 -10.46 0.79 0.69
C ILE A 133 -10.60 0.20 2.10
N GLN A 134 -10.60 1.05 3.14
CA GLN A 134 -10.77 0.56 4.51
C GLN A 134 -12.14 -0.10 4.73
N VAL A 135 -13.21 0.52 4.24
CA VAL A 135 -14.57 -0.03 4.34
C VAL A 135 -14.69 -1.35 3.57
N GLU A 136 -14.07 -1.45 2.39
CA GLU A 136 -14.05 -2.67 1.58
C GLU A 136 -13.29 -3.80 2.31
N ILE A 137 -12.13 -3.51 2.92
CA ILE A 137 -11.39 -4.50 3.74
C ILE A 137 -12.27 -5.01 4.89
N GLU A 138 -12.93 -4.10 5.63
CA GLU A 138 -13.81 -4.48 6.73
C GLU A 138 -15.02 -5.29 6.27
N MET A 139 -15.57 -4.97 5.09
CA MET A 139 -16.66 -5.71 4.48
C MET A 139 -16.20 -7.13 4.12
N LEU A 140 -15.06 -7.28 3.47
CA LEU A 140 -14.49 -8.57 3.10
C LEU A 140 -14.25 -9.44 4.34
N GLU A 141 -13.61 -8.92 5.38
CA GLU A 141 -13.39 -9.64 6.64
C GLU A 141 -14.70 -9.99 7.37
N ARG A 142 -15.73 -9.14 7.25
CA ARG A 142 -17.05 -9.41 7.86
C ARG A 142 -17.76 -10.54 7.13
N VAL A 143 -17.72 -10.51 5.80
CA VAL A 143 -18.30 -11.52 4.92
C VAL A 143 -17.60 -12.86 5.13
N GLU A 144 -16.26 -12.88 5.18
CA GLU A 144 -15.47 -14.07 5.49
C GLU A 144 -15.87 -14.68 6.84
N ARG A 145 -15.89 -13.88 7.91
CA ARG A 145 -16.28 -14.36 9.24
C ARG A 145 -17.71 -14.88 9.29
N ALA A 146 -18.63 -14.24 8.59
CA ALA A 146 -20.02 -14.69 8.51
C ALA A 146 -20.13 -16.03 7.78
N MET A 147 -19.44 -16.18 6.65
CA MET A 147 -19.38 -17.45 5.93
C MET A 147 -18.78 -18.54 6.79
N MET A 148 -17.59 -18.33 7.37
CA MET A 148 -16.91 -19.31 8.23
C MET A 148 -17.78 -19.76 9.40
N ARG A 149 -18.45 -18.84 10.10
CA ARG A 149 -19.40 -19.20 11.16
C ARG A 149 -20.54 -20.07 10.66
N ASN A 150 -21.10 -19.75 9.50
CA ASN A 150 -22.24 -20.49 8.95
C ASN A 150 -21.82 -21.89 8.51
N LEU A 151 -20.65 -22.01 7.91
CA LEU A 151 -20.08 -23.30 7.50
C LEU A 151 -19.71 -24.18 8.70
N SER A 152 -19.15 -23.56 9.74
CA SER A 152 -18.88 -24.20 11.03
C SER A 152 -20.14 -24.80 11.63
N ALA A 153 -21.23 -24.04 11.66
CA ALA A 153 -22.52 -24.49 12.16
C ALA A 153 -23.10 -25.69 11.38
N HIS A 154 -22.65 -25.94 10.15
CA HIS A 154 -23.12 -27.04 9.31
C HIS A 154 -22.05 -28.13 9.09
N GLY A 155 -20.91 -28.07 9.78
CA GLY A 155 -19.80 -29.02 9.60
C GLY A 155 -19.13 -28.98 8.23
N LEU A 156 -19.32 -27.89 7.47
CA LEU A 156 -18.84 -27.71 6.10
C LEU A 156 -17.50 -26.98 6.01
N GLU A 157 -16.81 -26.76 7.13
CA GLU A 157 -15.51 -26.07 7.19
C GLU A 157 -14.46 -26.73 6.29
N ALA A 158 -14.50 -28.06 6.19
CA ALA A 158 -13.60 -28.82 5.34
C ALA A 158 -13.90 -28.64 3.84
N ALA A 159 -15.15 -28.36 3.48
CA ALA A 159 -15.60 -28.11 2.10
C ALA A 159 -15.37 -26.66 1.66
N TYR A 160 -15.36 -25.73 2.61
CA TYR A 160 -15.06 -24.33 2.34
C TYR A 160 -13.55 -24.08 2.40
N GLN A 161 -12.91 -24.42 1.31
CA GLN A 161 -11.47 -24.25 1.10
C GLN A 161 -11.23 -23.26 -0.05
N PHE A 162 -11.72 -22.02 0.09
CA PHE A 162 -11.56 -20.95 -0.90
C PHE A 162 -10.08 -20.65 -1.24
N SER A 163 -9.14 -21.05 -0.37
CA SER A 163 -7.69 -20.88 -0.53
C SER A 163 -6.86 -22.17 -0.37
N ARG A 164 -7.49 -23.35 -0.35
CA ARG A 164 -6.75 -24.62 -0.14
C ARG A 164 -7.05 -25.58 -1.28
N GLN A 165 -6.55 -25.29 -2.47
CA GLN A 165 -6.16 -26.40 -3.33
C GLN A 165 -4.82 -26.93 -2.80
N PRO A 166 -4.71 -28.19 -2.36
CA PRO A 166 -3.43 -28.86 -2.50
C PRO A 166 -3.14 -28.89 -4.01
N GLY A 167 -1.99 -28.36 -4.41
CA GLY A 167 -1.51 -28.56 -5.78
C GLY A 167 -1.39 -30.06 -6.09
N PRO A 168 -1.41 -30.44 -7.38
CA PRO A 168 -1.22 -31.83 -7.80
C PRO A 168 0.10 -32.44 -7.30
#